data_AF-A0A060YZ51-F1
#
_entry.id   AF-A0A060YZ51-F1
#
_cell.length_a   1.000
_cell.length_b   1.000
_cell.length_c   1.000
_cell.angle_alpha   90.00
_cell.angle_beta   90.00
_cell.angle_gamma   90.00
#
_symmetry.space_group_name_H-M   'P 1'
#
loop_
_entity.id
_entity.type
_entity.pdbx_description
1 polymer ?
#
loop_
_entity_poly.entity_id
_entity_poly.type
_entity_poly.pdbx_seq_one_letter_code
_entity_poly.pdbx_strand_id
1 'polypeptide(L)'
;MSFTKASNTLLNKLDAVYHSAIRFVTKAPYTTHHCDQYALVGWPSLHTRRQTHWLHVIYKTLQGKVPAYLSSLVTIASPTCSTCSSRYISLVTPKTNSFFGCLSFQFSAANDWNELQKSLKLETLISLTSFKHQLSQITAPVHS
;
A
#
# COMPACT_ATOMS: atom_id res chain seq x y z
N MET A 1 -17.26 -3.30 3.99
CA MET A 1 -16.45 -3.50 2.77
C MET A 1 -14.99 -3.59 3.15
N SER A 2 -14.36 -4.74 2.98
CA SER A 2 -12.94 -4.98 3.25
C SER A 2 -12.14 -4.78 1.96
N PHE A 3 -11.44 -3.66 1.84
CA PHE A 3 -10.77 -3.25 0.59
C PHE A 3 -9.47 -4.01 0.27
N THR A 4 -8.87 -4.74 1.23
CA THR A 4 -7.45 -5.10 1.13
C THR A 4 -7.09 -6.57 1.34
N LYS A 5 -8.01 -7.43 1.78
CA LYS A 5 -7.69 -8.84 2.04
C LYS A 5 -8.59 -9.77 1.22
N ALA A 6 -8.14 -10.08 0.01
CA ALA A 6 -8.60 -11.25 -0.73
C ALA A 6 -8.02 -12.53 -0.12
N SER A 7 -8.70 -13.67 -0.30
CA SER A 7 -8.16 -14.95 0.17
C SER A 7 -6.89 -15.33 -0.59
N ASN A 8 -5.96 -16.00 0.08
CA ASN A 8 -4.72 -16.51 -0.55
C ASN A 8 -5.03 -17.43 -1.74
N THR A 9 -6.12 -18.20 -1.69
CA THR A 9 -6.55 -19.05 -2.79
C THR A 9 -6.88 -18.26 -4.07
N LEU A 10 -7.50 -17.09 -3.94
CA LEU A 10 -7.82 -16.23 -5.07
C LEU A 10 -6.57 -15.49 -5.57
N LEU A 11 -5.73 -15.02 -4.64
CA LEU A 11 -4.47 -14.35 -4.97
C LEU A 11 -3.55 -15.29 -5.77
N ASN A 12 -3.40 -16.54 -5.34
CA ASN A 12 -2.57 -17.54 -6.04
C ASN A 12 -3.03 -17.79 -7.48
N LYS A 13 -4.36 -17.80 -7.72
CA LYS A 13 -4.91 -17.93 -9.09
C LYS A 13 -4.55 -16.72 -9.95
N LEU A 14 -4.64 -15.53 -9.37
CA LEU A 14 -4.32 -14.29 -10.05
C LEU A 14 -2.81 -14.16 -10.32
N ASP A 15 -1.96 -14.58 -9.40
CA ASP A 15 -0.52 -14.67 -9.59
C ASP A 15 -0.15 -15.67 -10.70
N ALA A 16 -0.82 -16.83 -10.77
CA ALA A 16 -0.62 -17.80 -11.85
C ALA A 16 -0.89 -17.20 -13.25
N VAL A 17 -1.98 -16.45 -13.41
CA VAL A 17 -2.32 -15.75 -14.67
C VAL A 17 -1.31 -14.65 -14.99
N TYR A 18 -0.81 -13.94 -13.98
CA TYR A 18 0.19 -12.91 -14.20
C TYR A 18 1.55 -13.47 -14.63
N HIS A 19 1.99 -14.55 -13.99
CA HIS A 19 3.20 -15.26 -14.39
C HIS A 19 3.08 -15.86 -15.79
N SER A 20 1.93 -16.44 -16.15
CA SER A 20 1.73 -16.96 -17.51
C SER A 20 1.77 -15.85 -18.56
N ALA A 21 1.21 -14.68 -18.28
CA ALA A 21 1.29 -13.52 -19.17
C ALA A 21 2.73 -13.03 -19.36
N ILE A 22 3.52 -12.95 -18.29
CA ILE A 22 4.94 -12.56 -18.39
C ILE A 22 5.71 -13.58 -19.22
N ARG A 23 5.51 -14.88 -18.98
CA ARG A 23 6.14 -15.94 -19.77
C ARG A 23 5.76 -15.85 -21.24
N PHE A 24 4.50 -15.58 -21.55
CA PHE A 24 4.02 -15.43 -22.93
C PHE A 24 4.74 -14.29 -23.66
N VAL A 25 4.88 -13.13 -23.00
CA VAL A 25 5.56 -11.96 -23.60
C VAL A 25 7.06 -12.19 -23.73
N THR A 26 7.70 -12.78 -22.72
CA THR A 26 9.16 -12.98 -22.67
C THR A 26 9.64 -14.23 -23.41
N LYS A 27 8.71 -15.12 -23.79
CA LYS A 27 9.01 -16.47 -24.31
C LYS A 27 9.96 -17.26 -23.38
N ALA A 28 9.94 -16.96 -22.08
CA ALA A 28 10.83 -17.60 -21.11
C ALA A 28 10.46 -19.10 -20.92
N PRO A 29 11.45 -20.00 -20.79
CA PRO A 29 11.23 -21.41 -20.47
C PRO A 29 10.40 -21.59 -19.20
N TYR A 30 9.60 -22.67 -19.12
CA TYR A 30 8.77 -22.93 -17.94
C TYR A 30 9.58 -23.06 -16.63
N THR A 31 10.84 -23.48 -16.74
CA THR A 31 11.78 -23.65 -15.61
C THR A 31 12.32 -22.33 -15.05
N THR A 32 12.18 -21.20 -15.75
CA THR A 32 12.68 -19.91 -15.28
C THR A 32 11.98 -19.53 -13.97
N HIS A 33 12.75 -19.12 -12.97
CA HIS A 33 12.24 -18.67 -11.70
C HIS A 33 11.47 -17.34 -11.86
N HIS A 34 10.51 -17.07 -10.99
CA HIS A 34 9.64 -15.90 -11.15
C HIS A 34 10.35 -14.57 -10.86
N CYS A 35 11.37 -14.55 -10.00
CA CYS A 35 12.19 -13.36 -9.77
C CYS A 35 12.94 -12.94 -11.04
N ASP A 36 13.51 -13.91 -11.76
CA ASP A 36 14.24 -13.66 -13.01
C ASP A 36 13.31 -13.10 -14.09
N GLN A 37 12.07 -13.61 -14.13
CA GLN A 37 11.04 -13.07 -15.01
C GLN A 37 10.72 -11.61 -14.69
N TYR A 38 10.54 -11.27 -13.41
CA TYR A 38 10.27 -9.90 -12.99
C TYR A 38 11.42 -8.95 -13.30
N ALA A 39 12.66 -9.38 -13.08
CA ALA A 39 13.85 -8.61 -13.44
C ALA A 39 13.93 -8.37 -14.95
N LEU A 40 13.62 -9.39 -15.76
CA LEU A 40 13.68 -9.32 -17.21
C LEU A 40 12.66 -8.34 -17.81
N VAL A 41 11.44 -8.26 -17.26
CA VAL A 41 10.43 -7.29 -17.70
C VAL A 41 10.47 -5.96 -16.95
N GLY A 42 11.23 -5.86 -15.86
CA GLY A 42 11.24 -4.71 -14.96
C GLY A 42 9.88 -4.47 -14.25
N TRP A 43 9.04 -5.51 -14.12
CA TRP A 43 7.70 -5.36 -13.54
C TRP A 43 7.71 -5.70 -12.04
N PRO A 44 7.05 -4.89 -11.19
CA PRO A 44 6.88 -5.25 -9.79
C PRO A 44 5.91 -6.42 -9.64
N SER A 45 6.08 -7.18 -8.55
CA SER A 45 5.14 -8.23 -8.16
C SER A 45 3.72 -7.68 -7.99
N LEU A 46 2.71 -8.53 -8.19
CA LEU A 46 1.32 -8.10 -7.96
C LEU A 46 1.03 -7.70 -6.52
N HIS A 47 1.69 -8.35 -5.56
CA HIS A 47 1.63 -7.95 -4.15
C HIS A 47 2.08 -6.50 -3.98
N THR A 48 3.26 -6.17 -4.49
CA THR A 48 3.81 -4.81 -4.48
C THR A 48 2.86 -3.83 -5.16
N ARG A 49 2.33 -4.17 -6.34
CA ARG A 49 1.37 -3.31 -7.07
C ARG A 49 0.12 -3.00 -6.23
N ARG A 50 -0.48 -4.01 -5.58
CA ARG A 50 -1.66 -3.83 -4.73
C ARG A 50 -1.34 -2.95 -3.52
N GLN A 51 -0.23 -3.23 -2.84
CA GLN A 51 0.19 -2.46 -1.67
C GLN A 51 0.47 -1.00 -2.03
N THR A 52 1.22 -0.75 -3.10
CA THR A 52 1.49 0.60 -3.61
C THR A 52 0.20 1.31 -4.01
N HIS A 53 -0.72 0.63 -4.71
CA HIS A 53 -2.02 1.20 -5.06
C HIS A 53 -2.85 1.57 -3.83
N TRP A 54 -2.90 0.68 -2.83
CA TRP A 54 -3.58 0.92 -1.57
C TRP A 54 -3.07 2.17 -0.85
N LEU A 55 -1.75 2.30 -0.72
CA LEU A 55 -1.12 3.48 -0.11
C LEU A 55 -1.40 4.77 -0.90
N HIS A 56 -1.43 4.70 -2.24
CA HIS A 56 -1.87 5.83 -3.05
C HIS A 56 -3.32 6.23 -2.80
N VAL A 57 -4.23 5.27 -2.57
CA VAL A 57 -5.63 5.56 -2.26
C VAL A 57 -5.72 6.29 -0.93
N ILE A 58 -5.06 5.80 0.12
CA ILE A 58 -5.03 6.48 1.44
C ILE A 58 -4.45 7.88 1.32
N TYR A 59 -3.36 8.03 0.55
CA TYR A 59 -2.77 9.34 0.38
C TYR A 59 -3.68 10.32 -0.39
N LYS A 60 -4.43 9.82 -1.38
CA LYS A 60 -5.42 10.64 -2.08
C LYS A 60 -6.61 11.02 -1.19
N THR A 61 -7.03 10.16 -0.25
CA THR A 61 -8.09 10.51 0.70
C THR A 61 -7.64 11.62 1.64
N LEU A 62 -6.37 11.60 2.08
CA LEU A 62 -5.74 12.69 2.84
C LEU A 62 -5.70 14.01 2.07
N GLN A 63 -5.48 13.96 0.75
CA GLN A 63 -5.54 15.16 -0.11
C GLN A 63 -6.96 15.61 -0.47
N GLY A 64 -8.01 14.89 -0.03
CA GLY A 64 -9.41 15.20 -0.39
C GLY A 64 -9.75 14.97 -1.87
N LYS A 65 -8.96 14.19 -2.61
CA LYS A 65 -9.15 13.92 -4.06
C LYS A 65 -9.99 12.68 -4.36
N VAL A 66 -10.77 12.24 -3.38
CA VAL A 66 -11.54 10.99 -3.39
C VAL A 66 -12.97 11.34 -2.95
N PRO A 67 -14.01 10.56 -3.31
CA PRO A 67 -15.37 10.85 -2.87
C PRO A 67 -15.47 11.12 -1.36
N ALA A 68 -16.31 12.09 -1.00
CA ALA A 68 -16.41 12.63 0.36
C ALA A 68 -16.61 11.54 1.43
N TYR A 69 -17.37 10.49 1.12
CA TYR A 69 -17.61 9.37 2.04
C TYR A 69 -16.34 8.61 2.44
N LEU A 70 -15.30 8.57 1.60
CA LEU A 70 -14.02 7.94 1.95
C LEU A 70 -13.14 8.90 2.76
N SER A 71 -13.11 10.18 2.39
CA SER A 71 -12.37 11.19 3.13
C SER A 71 -12.92 11.38 4.54
N SER A 72 -14.23 11.27 4.74
CA SER A 72 -14.85 11.36 6.08
C SER A 72 -14.54 10.18 7.00
N LEU A 73 -14.06 9.04 6.47
CA LEU A 73 -13.69 7.87 7.26
C LEU A 73 -12.27 7.98 7.83
N VAL A 74 -11.47 8.95 7.40
CA VAL A 74 -10.06 9.07 7.76
C VAL A 74 -9.84 10.39 8.49
N THR A 75 -9.38 10.31 9.73
CA THR A 75 -9.15 11.48 10.58
C THR A 75 -7.66 11.60 10.91
N ILE A 76 -7.07 12.75 10.60
CA ILE A 76 -5.70 13.07 11.00
C ILE A 76 -5.68 13.25 12.52
N ALA A 77 -4.75 12.57 13.19
CA ALA A 77 -4.59 12.65 14.62
C ALA A 77 -4.03 14.03 15.01
N SER A 78 -4.70 14.71 15.94
CA SER A 78 -4.17 15.88 16.61
C SER A 78 -3.34 15.43 17.81
N PRO A 79 -2.02 15.64 17.84
CA PRO A 79 -1.21 15.23 18.96
C PRO A 79 -1.57 16.02 20.23
N THR A 80 -1.87 15.32 21.32
CA THR A 80 -2.10 15.94 22.63
C THR A 80 -0.78 16.32 23.32
N CYS A 81 0.32 15.65 22.96
CA CYS A 81 1.65 15.83 23.55
C CYS A 81 2.71 16.10 22.47
N SER A 82 3.72 16.90 22.82
CA SER A 82 4.82 17.28 21.92
C SER A 82 5.96 16.25 21.93
N THR A 83 5.71 15.04 21.41
CA THR A 83 6.75 14.04 21.16
C THR A 83 7.27 14.12 19.72
N CYS A 84 8.46 13.59 19.41
CA CYS A 84 8.98 13.65 18.03
C CYS A 84 8.07 12.96 17.00
N SER A 85 7.37 11.89 17.37
CA SER A 85 6.40 11.22 16.51
C SER A 85 5.12 12.04 16.28
N SER A 86 4.88 13.03 17.14
CA SER A 86 3.71 13.90 17.08
C SER A 86 3.78 14.92 15.94
N ARG A 87 4.97 15.13 15.38
CA ARG A 87 5.20 15.99 14.19
C ARG A 87 4.75 15.34 12.89
N TYR A 88 4.63 14.01 12.85
CA TYR A 88 4.29 13.29 11.61
C TYR A 88 2.77 13.23 11.41
N ILE A 89 2.35 13.21 10.15
CA ILE A 89 0.94 13.06 9.77
C ILE A 89 0.50 11.64 10.11
N SER A 90 -0.06 11.46 11.30
CA SER A 90 -0.60 10.18 11.76
C SER A 90 -2.13 10.17 11.65
N LEU A 91 -2.71 8.99 11.48
CA LEU A 91 -4.15 8.77 11.44
C LEU A 91 -4.66 8.19 12.75
N VAL A 92 -5.88 8.56 13.12
CA VAL A 92 -6.57 7.97 14.28
C VAL A 92 -6.98 6.54 13.93
N THR A 93 -6.34 5.55 14.57
CA THR A 93 -6.73 4.15 14.45
C THR A 93 -7.89 3.85 15.42
N PRO A 94 -9.08 3.46 14.94
CA PRO A 94 -10.19 3.11 15.81
C PRO A 94 -9.87 1.86 16.63
N LYS A 95 -10.37 1.80 17.86
CA LYS A 95 -10.31 0.56 18.65
C LYS A 95 -11.30 -0.44 18.07
N THR A 96 -10.79 -1.61 17.71
CA THR A 96 -11.62 -2.73 17.23
C THR A 96 -11.16 -4.00 17.93
N ASN A 97 -12.14 -4.76 18.43
CA ASN A 97 -11.92 -6.07 19.05
C ASN A 97 -12.33 -7.22 18.11
N SER A 98 -12.83 -6.90 16.92
CA SER A 98 -13.30 -7.90 15.95
C SER A 98 -12.39 -7.95 14.73
N PHE A 99 -12.20 -9.15 14.18
CA PHE A 99 -11.46 -9.34 12.93
C PHE A 99 -12.06 -8.52 11.79
N PHE A 100 -13.39 -8.50 11.66
CA PHE A 100 -14.07 -7.71 10.63
C PHE A 100 -13.86 -6.21 10.78
N GLY A 101 -13.82 -5.69 12.01
CA GLY A 101 -13.51 -4.29 12.26
C GLY A 101 -12.08 -3.93 11.86
N CYS A 102 -11.12 -4.85 12.02
CA CYS A 102 -9.76 -4.67 11.51
C CYS A 102 -9.70 -4.62 9.98
N LEU A 103 -10.65 -5.25 9.29
CA LEU A 103 -10.76 -5.21 7.83
C LEU A 103 -11.47 -3.96 7.30
N SER A 104 -12.02 -3.11 8.17
CA SER A 104 -12.68 -1.88 7.75
C SER A 104 -11.67 -0.93 7.09
N PHE A 105 -12.16 -0.14 6.13
CA PHE A 105 -11.34 0.87 5.47
C PHE A 105 -10.67 1.81 6.48
N GLN A 106 -11.44 2.33 7.44
CA GLN A 106 -10.95 3.23 8.47
C GLN A 106 -9.79 2.62 9.28
N PHE A 107 -9.94 1.37 9.75
CA PHE A 107 -8.88 0.73 10.53
C PHE A 107 -7.67 0.40 9.66
N SER A 108 -7.87 -0.31 8.55
CA SER A 108 -6.76 -0.75 7.68
C SER A 108 -5.99 0.43 7.11
N ALA A 109 -6.68 1.50 6.70
CA ALA A 109 -6.05 2.71 6.18
C ALA A 109 -5.21 3.41 7.24
N ALA A 110 -5.76 3.59 8.45
CA ALA A 110 -5.03 4.22 9.55
C ALA A 110 -3.82 3.39 9.98
N ASN A 111 -3.99 2.07 10.12
CA ASN A 111 -2.93 1.15 10.50
C ASN A 111 -1.78 1.16 9.50
N ASP A 112 -2.08 0.91 8.22
CA ASP A 112 -1.03 0.78 7.18
C ASP A 112 -0.33 2.11 6.91
N TRP A 113 -1.06 3.23 6.98
CA TRP A 113 -0.47 4.57 6.87
C TRP A 113 0.46 4.89 8.05
N ASN A 114 0.04 4.59 9.28
CA ASN A 114 0.85 4.84 10.47
C ASN A 114 2.12 3.97 10.48
N GLU A 115 2.03 2.72 10.01
CA GLU A 115 3.20 1.89 9.77
C GLU A 115 4.13 2.51 8.72
N LEU A 116 3.59 2.96 7.58
CA LEU A 116 4.37 3.62 6.53
C LEU A 116 5.07 4.90 7.04
N GLN A 117 4.43 5.66 7.92
CA GLN A 117 5.00 6.88 8.51
C GLN A 117 6.26 6.64 9.34
N LYS A 118 6.48 5.42 9.87
CA LYS A 118 7.73 5.07 10.56
C LYS A 118 8.95 5.21 9.64
N SER A 119 8.76 4.91 8.35
CA SER A 119 9.79 5.05 7.31
C SER A 119 9.73 6.41 6.61
N LEU A 120 8.52 6.91 6.29
CA LEU A 120 8.34 8.16 5.53
C LEU A 120 8.62 9.43 6.34
N LYS A 121 8.19 9.49 7.61
CA LYS A 121 8.35 10.64 8.51
C LYS A 121 7.90 11.97 7.90
N LEU A 122 6.71 12.00 7.30
CA LEU A 122 6.16 13.20 6.67
C LEU A 122 5.50 14.12 7.71
N GLU A 123 5.95 15.37 7.77
CA GLU A 123 5.34 16.42 8.61
C GLU A 123 4.26 17.22 7.87
N THR A 124 4.32 17.29 6.54
CA THR A 124 3.38 18.05 5.70
C THR A 124 2.91 17.25 4.49
N LEU A 125 1.72 17.59 3.98
CA LEU A 125 1.19 16.98 2.76
C LEU A 125 1.95 17.52 1.54
N ILE A 126 2.80 16.67 0.97
CA ILE A 126 3.56 16.97 -0.25
C ILE A 126 2.72 16.80 -1.53
N SER A 127 3.36 17.00 -2.68
CA SER A 127 2.72 16.71 -3.97
C SER A 127 2.57 15.19 -4.19
N LEU A 128 1.59 14.78 -5.01
CA LEU A 128 1.38 13.36 -5.32
C LEU A 128 2.59 12.74 -6.05
N THR A 129 3.30 13.51 -6.87
CA THR A 129 4.50 13.06 -7.58
C THR A 129 5.65 12.82 -6.61
N SER A 130 5.88 13.75 -5.68
CA SER A 130 6.91 13.59 -4.63
C SER A 130 6.62 12.37 -3.74
N PHE A 131 5.35 12.16 -3.36
CA PHE A 131 4.94 10.98 -2.59
C PHE A 131 5.22 9.67 -3.34
N LYS A 132 4.85 9.61 -4.63
CA LYS A 132 5.14 8.44 -5.49
C LYS A 132 6.63 8.12 -5.54
N HIS A 133 7.47 9.14 -5.69
CA HIS A 133 8.92 8.97 -5.73
C HIS A 133 9.45 8.40 -4.41
N GLN A 134 9.06 8.97 -3.26
CA GLN A 134 9.47 8.43 -1.96
C GLN A 134 8.98 7.00 -1.73
N LEU A 135 7.74 6.72 -2.12
CA LEU A 135 7.17 5.38 -2.00
C LEU A 135 7.92 4.36 -2.87
N SER A 136 8.36 4.73 -4.07
CA SER A 136 9.20 3.84 -4.89
C SER A 136 10.54 3.54 -4.25
N GLN A 137 11.15 4.48 -3.53
CA GLN A 137 12.42 4.23 -2.83
C GLN A 137 12.26 3.26 -1.65
N ILE A 138 11.12 3.34 -0.94
CA ILE A 138 10.82 2.45 0.19
C ILE A 138 10.39 1.06 -0.28
N THR A 139 9.70 0.98 -1.42
CA THR A 139 9.12 -0.28 -1.93
C THR A 139 10.00 -0.95 -3.00
N ALA A 140 11.09 -0.33 -3.42
CA ALA A 140 12.04 -0.95 -4.34
C ALA A 140 12.57 -2.25 -3.71
N PRO A 141 12.65 -3.35 -4.48
CA PRO A 141 13.32 -4.54 -3.99
C PRO A 141 14.76 -4.16 -3.71
N VAL A 142 15.19 -4.29 -2.45
CA VAL A 142 16.61 -4.38 -2.13
C VAL A 142 17.14 -5.50 -3.03
N HIS A 143 18.04 -5.15 -3.95
CA HIS A 143 18.75 -6.12 -4.75
C HIS A 143 19.44 -7.09 -3.76
N SER A 144 18.91 -8.30 -3.68
CA SER A 144 19.54 -9.45 -3.05
C SER A 144 20.09 -10.35 -4.15
#